data_AF-A0A8B8QGF3-F1
#
_entry.id   AF-A0A8B8QGF3-F1
#
_cell.length_a   1.000
_cell.length_b   1.000
_cell.length_c   1.000
_cell.angle_alpha   90.00
_cell.angle_beta   90.00
_cell.angle_gamma   90.00
#
_symmetry.space_group_name_H-M   'P 1'
#
loop_
_entity.id
_entity.type
_entity.pdbx_description
1 polymer ?
#
loop_
_entity_poly.entity_id
_entity_poly.type
_entity_poly.pdbx_seq_one_letter_code
_entity_poly.pdbx_strand_id
1 'polypeptide(L)'
;MAIIEKLNLELEKKSPSINPFISVYINAQRILTPAAIYSEIYRHLFKKNCSNPEKAQEELEQIFRPEHRENSKQLGSKKKLIDIFKLIIVDELDLLYSDRREDVFYNLFDWPTAADSNMIFIAIANSMDLPERMQGKVSSRIGWEKLVFEPYKSENLETILRVRLGDELLRKCFDRASIAIATKRVGRTTGDARRILDVCRHALTCAILRKQTQVSAGIVDEVGSEKIDFQRLEYISTCGPCHLLALKSILIEENLKEEEDIKLVAIFKRINYLIRNSAVLGARPLCSEEILRTVDDLAACGLIYLEKEKPFLDKRVYFKDPSDVFRDLIKSQRLPVD
;
A
#
# COMPACT_ATOMS: atom_id res chain seq x y z
N MET A 1 12.26 7.79 6.84
CA MET A 1 12.67 8.48 8.09
C MET A 1 13.64 7.63 8.93
N ALA A 2 13.24 6.46 9.43
CA ALA A 2 14.09 5.64 10.31
C ALA A 2 15.46 5.23 9.73
N ILE A 3 15.57 4.97 8.42
CA ILE A 3 16.85 4.63 7.78
C ILE A 3 17.79 5.84 7.70
N ILE A 4 17.25 7.03 7.44
CA ILE A 4 18.02 8.28 7.31
C ILE A 4 18.53 8.72 8.69
N GLU A 5 17.68 8.66 9.71
CA GLU A 5 18.09 8.90 11.09
C GLU A 5 19.15 7.89 11.54
N LYS A 6 18.97 6.61 11.20
CA LYS A 6 19.96 5.57 11.50
C LYS A 6 21.27 5.77 10.74
N LEU A 7 21.24 6.24 9.49
CA LEU A 7 22.42 6.60 8.72
C LEU A 7 23.16 7.79 9.37
N ASN A 8 22.46 8.87 9.71
CA ASN A 8 23.06 10.02 10.39
C ASN A 8 23.70 9.60 11.73
N LEU A 9 23.03 8.73 12.49
CA LEU A 9 23.47 8.27 13.80
C LEU A 9 24.62 7.23 13.73
N GLU A 10 24.67 6.41 12.67
CA GLU A 10 25.81 5.55 12.36
C GLU A 10 27.03 6.34 11.85
N LEU A 11 26.80 7.44 11.13
CA LEU A 11 27.86 8.31 10.60
C LEU A 11 28.51 9.14 11.70
N GLU A 12 27.72 9.70 12.63
CA GLU A 12 28.24 10.37 13.84
C GLU A 12 29.12 9.43 14.69
N LYS A 13 28.86 8.12 14.65
CA LYS A 13 29.62 7.11 15.38
C LYS A 13 30.90 6.64 14.65
N LYS A 14 30.99 6.78 13.33
CA LYS A 14 32.07 6.16 12.52
C LYS A 14 33.15 7.12 12.02
N SER A 15 32.93 8.44 11.93
CA SER A 15 33.98 9.38 11.47
C SER A 15 33.84 10.81 12.03
N PRO A 16 34.88 11.39 12.67
CA PRO A 16 34.84 12.77 13.17
C PRO A 16 35.19 13.85 12.13
N SER A 17 35.30 13.54 10.83
CA SER A 17 35.84 14.45 9.81
C SER A 17 35.04 14.55 8.50
N ILE A 18 33.75 14.18 8.50
CA ILE A 18 32.89 14.40 7.33
C ILE A 18 32.26 15.79 7.49
N ASN A 19 32.46 16.66 6.50
CA ASN A 19 31.82 17.98 6.46
C ASN A 19 30.30 17.83 6.64
N PRO A 20 29.64 18.76 7.38
CA PRO A 20 28.19 18.73 7.50
C PRO A 20 27.56 18.72 6.10
N PHE A 21 26.57 17.85 5.87
CA PHE A 21 25.81 17.77 4.63
C PHE A 21 24.34 18.04 4.87
N ILE A 22 23.65 18.57 3.86
CA ILE A 22 22.20 18.82 3.91
C ILE A 22 21.50 17.69 3.18
N SER A 23 20.68 16.91 3.90
CA SER A 23 19.86 15.86 3.30
C SER A 23 18.46 16.36 2.95
N VAL A 24 17.99 16.05 1.75
CA VAL A 24 16.64 16.32 1.26
C VAL A 24 16.03 15.00 0.83
N TYR A 25 14.86 14.65 1.38
CA TYR A 25 14.09 13.48 0.96
C TYR A 25 12.78 13.93 0.34
N ILE A 26 12.52 13.47 -0.88
CA ILE A 26 11.32 13.81 -1.65
C ILE A 26 10.69 12.52 -2.14
N ASN A 27 9.38 12.38 -1.94
CA ASN A 27 8.60 11.31 -2.53
C ASN A 27 7.82 11.89 -3.72
N ALA A 28 8.08 11.35 -4.92
CA ALA A 28 7.49 11.80 -6.17
C ALA A 28 5.96 11.63 -6.23
N GLN A 29 5.38 10.67 -5.51
CA GLN A 29 3.93 10.46 -5.45
C GLN A 29 3.17 11.67 -4.90
N ARG A 30 3.83 12.50 -4.09
CA ARG A 30 3.24 13.73 -3.54
C ARG A 30 3.27 14.91 -4.51
N ILE A 31 3.94 14.75 -5.65
CA ILE A 31 4.16 15.80 -6.63
C ILE A 31 3.10 15.69 -7.72
N LEU A 32 2.32 16.76 -7.91
CA LEU A 32 1.24 16.82 -8.91
C LEU A 32 1.77 17.03 -10.34
N THR A 33 2.84 17.81 -10.49
CA THR A 33 3.43 18.15 -11.79
C THR A 33 4.94 17.93 -11.74
N PRO A 34 5.57 17.34 -12.77
CA PRO A 34 7.00 17.03 -12.75
C PRO A 34 7.87 18.24 -12.39
N ALA A 35 7.55 19.43 -12.91
CA ALA A 35 8.30 20.66 -12.61
C ALA A 35 8.24 21.08 -11.13
N ALA A 36 7.18 20.73 -10.39
CA ALA A 36 7.06 21.09 -8.98
C ALA A 36 8.12 20.42 -8.08
N ILE A 37 8.87 19.42 -8.58
CA ILE A 37 10.03 18.89 -7.88
C ILE A 37 11.07 19.96 -7.57
N TYR A 38 11.27 20.93 -8.47
CA TYR A 38 12.23 22.02 -8.26
C TYR A 38 11.83 22.91 -7.09
N SER A 39 10.54 23.25 -7.00
CA SER A 39 9.99 23.99 -5.87
C SER A 39 10.13 23.22 -4.57
N GLU A 40 9.97 21.89 -4.60
CA GLU A 40 10.14 21.02 -3.42
C GLU A 40 11.59 20.99 -2.95
N ILE A 41 12.54 20.72 -3.86
CA ILE A 41 13.99 20.73 -3.58
C ILE A 41 14.40 22.09 -3.00
N TYR A 42 13.98 23.18 -3.65
CA TYR A 42 14.29 24.53 -3.19
C TYR A 42 13.77 24.78 -1.78
N ARG A 43 12.54 24.35 -1.49
CA ARG A 43 11.94 24.52 -0.16
C ARG A 43 12.71 23.80 0.92
N HIS A 44 13.15 22.57 0.67
CA HIS A 44 13.93 21.80 1.63
C HIS A 44 15.35 22.34 1.83
N LEU A 45 15.98 22.84 0.76
CA LEU A 45 17.33 23.43 0.85
C LEU A 45 17.35 24.80 1.53
N PHE A 46 16.41 25.69 1.20
CA PHE A 46 16.41 27.08 1.66
C PHE A 46 15.44 27.39 2.79
N LYS A 47 14.57 26.43 3.15
CA LYS A 47 13.44 26.65 4.07
C LYS A 47 12.55 27.83 3.65
N LYS A 48 12.44 28.07 2.34
CA LYS A 48 11.64 29.14 1.72
C LYS A 48 10.69 28.57 0.68
N ASN A 49 9.48 29.09 0.62
CA ASN A 49 8.51 28.67 -0.38
C ASN A 49 8.75 29.41 -1.70
N CYS A 50 8.94 28.65 -2.79
CA CYS A 50 8.88 29.16 -4.15
C CYS A 50 7.66 28.55 -4.85
N SER A 51 6.65 29.39 -5.10
CA SER A 51 5.43 28.98 -5.82
C SER A 51 5.65 28.80 -7.33
N ASN A 52 6.71 29.41 -7.90
CA ASN A 52 7.04 29.26 -9.32
C ASN A 52 8.17 28.22 -9.50
N PRO A 53 7.91 27.08 -10.18
CA PRO A 53 8.90 26.04 -10.48
C PRO A 53 10.06 26.51 -11.35
N GLU A 54 9.84 27.39 -12.33
CA GLU A 54 10.88 27.86 -13.26
C GLU A 54 11.92 28.72 -12.53
N LYS A 55 11.46 29.63 -11.69
CA LYS A 55 12.33 30.43 -10.82
C LYS A 55 13.12 29.55 -9.85
N ALA A 56 12.48 28.50 -9.31
CA ALA A 56 13.16 27.55 -8.45
C ALA A 56 14.26 26.79 -9.21
N GLN A 57 14.01 26.39 -10.46
CA GLN A 57 14.99 25.77 -11.32
C GLN A 57 16.20 26.69 -11.57
N GLU A 58 15.99 27.95 -11.97
CA GLU A 58 17.08 28.91 -12.21
C GLU A 58 17.96 29.12 -10.97
N GLU A 59 17.35 29.27 -9.79
CA GLU A 59 18.10 29.42 -8.54
C GLU A 59 18.87 28.14 -8.16
N LEU A 60 18.33 26.95 -8.46
CA LEU A 60 19.01 25.68 -8.24
C LEU A 60 20.18 25.49 -9.22
N GLU A 61 20.01 25.85 -10.49
CA GLU A 61 21.06 25.80 -11.51
C GLU A 61 22.26 26.67 -11.13
N GLN A 62 22.05 27.88 -10.60
CA GLN A 62 23.14 28.75 -10.13
C GLN A 62 23.95 28.15 -8.95
N ILE A 63 23.35 27.24 -8.18
CA ILE A 63 24.00 26.59 -7.04
C ILE A 63 24.79 25.39 -7.49
N PHE A 64 24.15 24.49 -8.25
CA PHE A 64 24.71 23.21 -8.66
C PHE A 64 25.62 23.32 -9.87
N ARG A 65 25.53 24.39 -10.68
CA ARG A 65 26.43 24.68 -11.79
C ARG A 65 27.19 25.98 -11.55
N PRO A 66 28.43 25.89 -11.02
CA PRO A 66 29.26 27.07 -10.81
C PRO A 66 29.60 27.82 -12.11
N GLU A 67 29.59 27.14 -13.26
CA GLU A 67 29.84 27.74 -14.59
C GLU A 67 28.78 28.79 -14.98
N HIS A 68 27.57 28.71 -14.45
CA HIS A 68 26.48 29.68 -14.65
C HIS A 68 26.39 30.73 -13.54
N ARG A 69 27.39 30.83 -12.64
CA ARG A 69 27.46 31.90 -11.64
C ARG A 69 27.82 33.21 -12.33
N GLU A 70 26.83 33.85 -12.96
CA GLU A 70 27.03 35.21 -13.43
C GLU A 70 27.38 36.12 -12.25
N ASN A 71 28.45 36.89 -12.46
CA ASN A 71 29.04 37.94 -11.62
C ASN A 71 28.02 38.67 -10.74
N SER A 72 27.73 38.16 -9.55
CA SER A 72 26.79 38.82 -8.63
C SER A 72 27.34 38.86 -7.22
N LYS A 73 27.65 40.08 -6.79
CA LYS A 73 28.07 40.52 -5.44
C LYS A 73 27.04 40.21 -4.33
N GLN A 74 26.05 39.34 -4.56
CA GLN A 74 24.95 38.98 -3.66
C GLN A 74 25.13 37.61 -2.96
N LEU A 75 26.28 36.96 -3.14
CA LEU A 75 26.51 35.59 -2.67
C LEU A 75 27.04 35.49 -1.22
N GLY A 76 26.97 36.55 -0.41
CA GLY A 76 27.52 36.56 0.95
C GLY A 76 26.91 35.48 1.86
N SER A 77 25.59 35.32 1.82
CA SER A 77 24.86 34.31 2.62
C SER A 77 24.74 32.95 1.93
N LYS A 78 24.86 32.90 0.59
CA LYS A 78 24.74 31.67 -0.23
C LYS A 78 26.07 30.91 -0.36
N LYS A 79 27.24 31.56 -0.17
CA LYS A 79 28.57 30.91 -0.21
C LYS A 79 28.70 29.75 0.78
N LYS A 80 28.14 29.89 1.99
CA LYS A 80 28.20 28.84 3.01
C LYS A 80 27.45 27.57 2.61
N LEU A 81 26.40 27.68 1.79
CA LEU A 81 25.63 26.53 1.27
C LEU A 81 26.28 25.91 0.04
N ILE A 82 27.11 26.66 -0.68
CA ILE A 82 27.80 26.19 -1.88
C ILE A 82 28.87 25.16 -1.52
N ASP A 83 29.61 25.40 -0.43
CA ASP A 83 30.71 24.53 0.01
C ASP A 83 30.25 23.31 0.83
N ILE A 84 28.94 23.20 1.10
CA ILE A 84 28.33 22.11 1.86
C ILE A 84 27.84 21.03 0.89
N PHE A 85 28.12 19.76 1.23
CA PHE A 85 27.59 18.61 0.48
C PHE A 85 26.07 18.51 0.63
N LYS A 86 25.37 18.20 -0.45
CA LYS A 86 23.91 18.10 -0.49
C LYS A 86 23.53 16.69 -0.92
N LEU A 87 22.80 15.97 -0.07
CA LEU A 87 22.29 14.64 -0.38
C LEU A 87 20.81 14.76 -0.74
N ILE A 88 20.47 14.57 -2.01
CA ILE A 88 19.09 14.61 -2.48
C ILE A 88 18.64 13.18 -2.79
N ILE A 89 17.63 12.72 -2.06
CA ILE A 89 17.01 11.40 -2.23
C ILE A 89 15.61 11.61 -2.81
N VAL A 90 15.36 11.03 -3.99
CA VAL A 90 14.04 11.05 -4.63
C VAL A 90 13.52 9.62 -4.72
N ASP A 91 12.38 9.39 -4.09
CA ASP A 91 11.66 8.12 -4.06
C ASP A 91 10.54 8.10 -5.11
N GLU A 92 10.27 6.92 -5.68
CA GLU A 92 9.33 6.69 -6.79
C GLU A 92 9.57 7.64 -8.00
N LEU A 93 10.85 7.86 -8.35
CA LEU A 93 11.24 8.80 -9.40
C LEU A 93 10.54 8.53 -10.75
N ASP A 94 10.23 7.26 -11.05
CA ASP A 94 9.52 6.85 -12.25
C ASP A 94 8.13 7.49 -12.42
N LEU A 95 7.48 7.91 -11.32
CA LEU A 95 6.21 8.64 -11.39
C LEU A 95 6.34 10.04 -11.99
N LEU A 96 7.52 10.66 -11.92
CA LEU A 96 7.72 11.98 -12.53
C LEU A 96 7.89 11.87 -14.05
N TYR A 97 8.18 10.67 -14.56
CA TYR A 97 8.55 10.49 -15.96
C TYR A 97 7.34 10.77 -16.84
N SER A 98 7.49 11.72 -17.75
CA SER A 98 6.50 12.04 -18.76
C SER A 98 7.21 12.39 -20.05
N ASP A 99 6.82 11.76 -21.15
CA ASP A 99 7.38 12.00 -22.49
C ASP A 99 7.32 13.47 -22.93
N ARG A 100 6.43 14.27 -22.30
CA ARG A 100 6.30 15.71 -22.57
C ARG A 100 7.29 16.59 -21.80
N ARG A 101 7.91 16.06 -20.74
CA ARG A 101 8.78 16.81 -19.81
C ARG A 101 10.02 16.02 -19.42
N GLU A 102 10.71 15.45 -20.42
CA GLU A 102 12.03 14.81 -20.26
C GLU A 102 13.09 15.80 -19.75
N ASP A 103 12.88 17.11 -19.96
CA ASP A 103 13.71 18.21 -19.47
C ASP A 103 13.95 18.15 -17.96
N VAL A 104 12.92 17.79 -17.19
CA VAL A 104 13.01 17.71 -15.73
C VAL A 104 13.95 16.61 -15.28
N PHE A 105 13.88 15.44 -15.92
CA PHE A 105 14.76 14.32 -15.63
C PHE A 105 16.19 14.65 -16.01
N TYR A 106 16.38 15.22 -17.20
CA TYR A 106 17.69 15.61 -17.69
C TYR A 106 18.42 16.51 -16.68
N ASN A 107 17.77 17.58 -16.24
CA ASN A 107 18.38 18.54 -15.32
C ASN A 107 18.77 17.92 -13.97
N LEU A 108 17.90 17.07 -13.40
CA LEU A 108 18.16 16.39 -12.13
C LEU A 108 19.39 15.47 -12.20
N PHE A 109 19.57 14.74 -13.29
CA PHE A 109 20.73 13.89 -13.51
C PHE A 109 21.98 14.65 -13.97
N ASP A 110 21.82 15.84 -14.55
CA ASP A 110 22.95 16.65 -15.00
C ASP A 110 23.61 17.43 -13.85
N TRP A 111 22.84 17.84 -12.83
CA TRP A 111 23.37 18.53 -11.64
C TRP A 111 24.51 17.81 -10.90
N PRO A 112 24.43 16.51 -10.57
CA PRO A 112 25.55 15.81 -9.94
C PRO A 112 26.77 15.66 -10.84
N THR A 113 26.61 15.74 -12.18
CA THR A 113 27.74 15.62 -13.13
C THR A 113 28.51 16.92 -13.34
N ALA A 114 27.96 18.05 -12.91
CA ALA A 114 28.63 19.34 -13.00
C ALA A 114 29.83 19.43 -12.03
N ALA A 115 30.92 20.05 -12.49
CA ALA A 115 32.08 20.32 -11.65
C ALA A 115 31.68 21.19 -10.44
N ASP A 116 32.24 20.91 -9.26
CA ASP A 116 31.98 21.62 -8.00
C ASP A 116 30.48 21.72 -7.60
N SER A 117 29.64 20.76 -8.02
CA SER A 117 28.21 20.72 -7.65
C SER A 117 27.96 20.42 -6.17
N ASN A 118 28.91 19.72 -5.51
CA ASN A 118 28.81 19.24 -4.13
C ASN A 118 27.47 18.53 -3.85
N MET A 119 26.94 17.80 -4.84
CA MET A 119 25.64 17.14 -4.78
C MET A 119 25.77 15.62 -4.96
N ILE A 120 25.13 14.88 -4.06
CA ILE A 120 24.90 13.45 -4.18
C ILE A 120 23.41 13.26 -4.46
N PHE A 121 23.10 12.61 -5.58
CA PHE A 121 21.72 12.32 -5.99
C PHE A 121 21.46 10.82 -5.89
N ILE A 122 20.47 10.43 -5.08
CA ILE A 122 20.00 9.05 -4.96
C ILE A 122 18.58 8.99 -5.51
N ALA A 123 18.40 8.30 -6.62
CA ALA A 123 17.11 8.03 -7.22
C ALA A 123 16.66 6.60 -6.89
N ILE A 124 15.43 6.45 -6.38
CA ILE A 124 14.78 5.16 -6.16
C ILE A 124 13.59 5.10 -7.13
N ALA A 125 13.52 4.04 -7.94
CA ALA A 125 12.47 3.82 -8.91
C ALA A 125 12.16 2.32 -8.99
N ASN A 126 10.93 1.97 -9.37
CA ASN A 126 10.52 0.57 -9.49
C ASN A 126 10.90 -0.02 -10.85
N SER A 127 10.90 0.80 -11.91
CA SER A 127 11.32 0.38 -13.25
C SER A 127 12.75 0.81 -13.57
N MET A 128 13.53 -0.13 -14.08
CA MET A 128 14.90 0.11 -14.55
C MET A 128 14.99 0.75 -15.95
N ASP A 129 13.85 0.90 -16.65
CA ASP A 129 13.82 1.36 -18.04
C ASP A 129 14.05 2.88 -18.18
N LEU A 130 14.12 3.62 -17.06
CA LEU A 130 14.28 5.08 -17.05
C LEU A 130 15.43 5.62 -17.93
N PRO A 131 16.63 5.00 -18.00
CA PRO A 131 17.70 5.46 -18.89
C PRO A 131 17.55 4.97 -20.33
N GLU A 132 16.85 3.86 -20.59
CA GLU A 132 16.63 3.32 -21.94
C GLU A 132 15.50 4.05 -22.68
N ARG A 133 14.53 4.60 -21.93
CA ARG A 133 13.47 5.46 -22.47
C ARG A 133 13.97 6.87 -22.82
N MET A 134 15.15 7.26 -22.34
CA MET A 134 15.74 8.57 -22.56
C MET A 134 16.68 8.57 -23.78
N GLN A 135 16.69 9.67 -24.55
CA GLN A 135 17.59 9.82 -25.69
C GLN A 135 19.08 9.68 -25.27
N GLY A 136 19.88 8.98 -26.11
CA GLY A 136 21.20 8.41 -25.77
C GLY A 136 22.30 9.32 -25.19
N LYS A 137 22.10 10.63 -25.08
CA LYS A 137 23.01 11.54 -24.36
C LYS A 137 22.88 11.44 -22.83
N VAL A 138 21.68 11.13 -22.33
CA VAL A 138 21.39 11.04 -20.87
C VAL A 138 21.80 9.69 -20.31
N SER A 139 21.56 8.62 -21.06
CA SER A 139 21.95 7.24 -20.70
C SER A 139 23.47 7.11 -20.46
N SER A 140 24.29 7.81 -21.25
CA SER A 140 25.75 7.86 -21.09
C SER A 140 26.20 8.50 -19.77
N ARG A 141 25.43 9.47 -19.24
CA ARG A 141 25.72 10.18 -17.97
C ARG A 141 25.17 9.45 -16.74
N ILE A 142 24.03 8.76 -16.88
CA ILE A 142 23.38 7.96 -15.80
C ILE A 142 24.14 6.64 -15.54
N GLY A 143 24.98 6.19 -16.46
CA GLY A 143 25.52 4.84 -16.49
C GLY A 143 26.54 4.45 -15.41
N TRP A 144 26.88 5.29 -14.43
CA TRP A 144 28.11 5.07 -13.65
C TRP A 144 27.93 4.20 -12.39
N GLU A 145 26.80 4.26 -11.66
CA GLU A 145 26.55 3.33 -10.54
C GLU A 145 25.05 3.03 -10.36
N LYS A 146 24.56 1.94 -10.99
CA LYS A 146 23.21 1.43 -10.76
C LYS A 146 23.25 0.28 -9.75
N LEU A 147 22.48 0.40 -8.68
CA LEU A 147 22.27 -0.70 -7.74
C LEU A 147 20.90 -1.32 -7.98
N VAL A 148 20.89 -2.57 -8.45
CA VAL A 148 19.66 -3.32 -8.69
C VAL A 148 19.31 -4.12 -7.44
N PHE A 149 18.13 -3.84 -6.87
CA PHE A 149 17.57 -4.65 -5.80
C PHE A 149 16.78 -5.81 -6.42
N GLU A 150 17.38 -7.00 -6.39
CA GLU A 150 16.68 -8.21 -6.83
C GLU A 150 15.50 -8.54 -5.90
N PRO A 151 14.41 -9.13 -6.43
CA PRO A 151 13.32 -9.64 -5.60
C PRO A 151 13.84 -10.62 -4.55
N TYR A 152 13.18 -10.64 -3.38
CA TYR A 152 13.62 -11.50 -2.29
C TYR A 152 13.44 -12.98 -2.62
N LYS A 153 14.52 -13.75 -2.43
CA LYS A 153 14.49 -15.22 -2.44
C LYS A 153 13.72 -15.75 -1.24
N SER A 154 13.23 -16.98 -1.33
CA SER A 154 12.43 -17.62 -0.26
C SER A 154 13.14 -17.65 1.10
N GLU A 155 14.45 -17.90 1.12
CA GLU A 155 15.27 -17.89 2.35
C GLU A 155 15.36 -16.50 2.99
N ASN A 156 15.46 -15.45 2.16
CA ASN A 156 15.45 -14.07 2.63
C ASN A 156 14.09 -13.71 3.23
N LEU A 157 12.99 -14.14 2.59
CA LEU A 157 11.63 -13.93 3.10
C LEU A 157 11.40 -14.64 4.43
N GLU A 158 11.89 -15.87 4.59
CA GLU A 158 11.82 -16.60 5.88
C GLU A 158 12.59 -15.84 6.97
N THR A 159 13.79 -15.36 6.65
CA THR A 159 14.60 -14.58 7.58
C THR A 159 13.89 -13.29 8.00
N ILE A 160 13.26 -12.58 7.05
CA ILE A 160 12.47 -11.37 7.32
C ILE A 160 11.29 -11.68 8.26
N LEU A 161 10.56 -12.77 8.00
CA LEU A 161 9.45 -13.18 8.87
C LEU A 161 9.94 -13.49 10.29
N ARG A 162 11.04 -14.21 10.42
CA ARG A 162 11.63 -14.57 11.71
C ARG A 162 12.05 -13.34 12.51
N VAL A 163 12.69 -12.36 11.86
CA VAL A 163 13.11 -11.11 12.51
C VAL A 163 11.92 -10.23 12.89
N ARG A 164 10.86 -10.19 12.08
CA ARG A 164 9.70 -9.30 12.31
C ARG A 164 8.71 -9.84 13.34
N LEU A 165 8.43 -11.13 13.32
CA LEU A 165 7.42 -11.76 14.19
C LEU A 165 8.05 -12.40 15.43
N GLY A 166 9.35 -12.69 15.40
CA GLY A 166 10.04 -13.44 16.45
C GLY A 166 9.81 -14.94 16.34
N ASP A 167 10.82 -15.73 16.68
CA ASP A 167 10.79 -17.20 16.56
C ASP A 167 9.67 -17.85 17.41
N GLU A 168 9.38 -17.30 18.58
CA GLU A 168 8.38 -17.87 19.49
C GLU A 168 6.96 -17.74 18.94
N LEU A 169 6.61 -16.55 18.45
CA LEU A 169 5.28 -16.29 17.89
C LEU A 169 5.10 -17.06 16.57
N LEU A 170 6.15 -17.14 15.76
CA LEU A 170 6.11 -17.92 14.52
C LEU A 170 5.81 -19.39 14.79
N ARG A 171 6.50 -20.02 15.76
CA ARG A 171 6.29 -21.43 16.13
C ARG A 171 4.95 -21.68 16.82
N LYS A 172 4.42 -20.69 17.55
CA LYS A 172 3.13 -20.81 18.22
C LYS A 172 1.97 -20.72 17.22
N CYS A 173 2.08 -19.84 16.23
CA CYS A 173 0.99 -19.52 15.32
C CYS A 173 1.04 -20.32 14.00
N PHE A 174 2.21 -20.73 13.52
CA PHE A 174 2.38 -21.38 12.22
C PHE A 174 3.12 -22.71 12.33
N ASP A 175 2.65 -23.71 11.60
CA ASP A 175 3.43 -24.93 11.38
C ASP A 175 4.66 -24.63 10.48
N ARG A 176 5.74 -25.39 10.66
CA ARG A 176 6.99 -25.22 9.90
C ARG A 176 6.76 -25.39 8.39
N ALA A 177 5.89 -26.32 8.00
CA ALA A 177 5.56 -26.53 6.59
C ALA A 177 4.83 -25.32 5.99
N SER A 178 3.97 -24.66 6.76
CA SER A 178 3.18 -23.50 6.34
C SER A 178 4.05 -22.30 5.96
N ILE A 179 5.08 -22.02 6.76
CA ILE A 179 6.03 -20.91 6.48
C ILE A 179 6.85 -21.20 5.22
N ALA A 180 7.34 -22.44 5.07
CA ALA A 180 8.10 -22.84 3.89
C ALA A 180 7.26 -22.73 2.60
N ILE A 181 5.98 -23.13 2.66
CA ILE A 181 5.07 -23.01 1.51
C ILE A 181 4.78 -21.53 1.20
N ALA A 182 4.50 -20.71 2.22
CA ALA A 182 4.21 -19.29 2.03
C ALA A 182 5.41 -18.55 1.37
N THR A 183 6.60 -18.73 1.91
CA THR A 183 7.84 -18.08 1.43
C THR A 183 8.26 -18.58 0.05
N LYS A 184 8.10 -19.88 -0.23
CA LYS A 184 8.37 -20.47 -1.55
C LYS A 184 7.40 -19.95 -2.61
N ARG A 185 6.13 -19.79 -2.25
CA ARG A 185 5.12 -19.26 -3.16
C ARG A 185 5.37 -17.79 -3.47
N VAL A 186 5.49 -16.94 -2.46
CA VAL A 186 5.73 -15.50 -2.66
C VAL A 186 7.05 -15.25 -3.36
N GLY A 187 8.12 -15.97 -3.00
CA GLY A 187 9.42 -15.84 -3.67
C GLY A 187 9.41 -16.24 -5.15
N ARG A 188 8.50 -17.13 -5.58
CA ARG A 188 8.34 -17.50 -7.00
C ARG A 188 7.47 -16.52 -7.78
N THR A 189 6.47 -15.91 -7.14
CA THR A 189 5.48 -15.08 -7.83
C THR A 189 5.90 -13.61 -7.89
N THR A 190 6.19 -12.99 -6.74
CA THR A 190 6.47 -11.55 -6.66
C THR A 190 7.83 -11.24 -6.04
N GLY A 191 8.27 -12.03 -5.06
CA GLY A 191 9.46 -11.74 -4.26
C GLY A 191 9.32 -10.49 -3.39
N ASP A 192 8.09 -10.03 -3.12
CA ASP A 192 7.83 -8.84 -2.29
C ASP A 192 7.64 -9.21 -0.81
N ALA A 193 8.39 -8.53 0.06
CA ALA A 193 8.31 -8.68 1.51
C ALA A 193 6.97 -8.20 2.11
N ARG A 194 6.28 -7.25 1.46
CA ARG A 194 4.94 -6.82 1.90
C ARG A 194 3.94 -7.95 1.70
N ARG A 195 3.99 -8.57 0.51
CA ARG A 195 3.06 -9.64 0.13
C ARG A 195 3.15 -10.86 1.04
N ILE A 196 4.34 -11.24 1.50
CA ILE A 196 4.48 -12.39 2.43
C ILE A 196 3.82 -12.10 3.79
N LEU A 197 3.93 -10.87 4.29
CA LEU A 197 3.30 -10.48 5.55
C LEU A 197 1.77 -10.49 5.40
N ASP A 198 1.25 -10.02 4.27
CA ASP A 198 -0.19 -10.06 3.97
C ASP A 198 -0.70 -11.51 3.91
N VAL A 199 0.02 -12.40 3.21
CA VAL A 199 -0.32 -13.83 3.16
C VAL A 199 -0.32 -14.46 4.57
N CYS A 200 0.67 -14.14 5.40
CA CYS A 200 0.73 -14.64 6.77
C CYS A 200 -0.44 -14.12 7.61
N ARG A 201 -0.78 -12.82 7.49
CA ARG A 201 -1.93 -12.21 8.17
C ARG A 201 -3.23 -12.90 7.75
N HIS A 202 -3.42 -13.12 6.45
CA HIS A 202 -4.62 -13.77 5.92
C HIS A 202 -4.75 -15.22 6.39
N ALA A 203 -3.65 -15.99 6.35
CA ALA A 203 -3.64 -17.37 6.80
C ALA A 203 -3.95 -17.48 8.30
N LEU A 204 -3.45 -16.53 9.11
CA LEU A 204 -3.79 -16.43 10.52
C LEU A 204 -5.27 -16.15 10.75
N THR A 205 -5.86 -15.19 10.03
CA THR A 205 -7.30 -14.92 10.13
C THR A 205 -8.10 -16.16 9.77
N CYS A 206 -7.79 -16.85 8.67
CA CYS A 206 -8.49 -18.08 8.27
C CYS A 206 -8.39 -19.18 9.34
N ALA A 207 -7.22 -19.35 9.96
CA ALA A 207 -7.05 -20.31 11.06
C ALA A 207 -7.91 -19.95 12.29
N ILE A 208 -8.00 -18.66 12.64
CA ILE A 208 -8.87 -18.18 13.72
C ILE A 208 -10.34 -18.51 13.43
N LEU A 209 -10.79 -18.29 12.18
CA LEU A 209 -12.17 -18.56 11.77
C LEU A 209 -12.52 -20.04 11.83
N ARG A 210 -11.57 -20.90 11.42
CA ARG A 210 -11.69 -22.36 11.51
C ARG A 210 -11.46 -22.89 12.94
N LYS A 211 -11.27 -22.01 13.93
CA LYS A 211 -10.95 -22.33 15.34
C LYS A 211 -9.74 -23.27 15.47
N GLN A 212 -8.78 -23.14 14.55
CA GLN A 212 -7.52 -23.88 14.61
C GLN A 212 -6.53 -23.16 15.53
N THR A 213 -5.76 -23.93 16.29
CA THR A 213 -4.73 -23.41 17.19
C THR A 213 -3.48 -22.94 16.44
N GLN A 214 -3.24 -23.49 15.23
CA GLN A 214 -2.11 -23.17 14.37
C GLN A 214 -2.52 -23.12 12.90
N VAL A 215 -1.80 -22.33 12.11
CA VAL A 215 -1.95 -22.22 10.66
C VAL A 215 -1.31 -23.44 10.00
N SER A 216 -2.14 -24.26 9.35
CA SER A 216 -1.72 -25.42 8.57
C SER A 216 -1.33 -25.06 7.14
N ALA A 217 -0.55 -25.94 6.50
CA ALA A 217 -0.06 -25.77 5.13
C ALA A 217 -1.20 -25.60 4.10
N GLY A 218 -2.32 -26.31 4.29
CA GLY A 218 -3.48 -26.23 3.40
C GLY A 218 -4.10 -24.83 3.39
N ILE A 219 -4.22 -24.18 4.55
CA ILE A 219 -4.76 -22.81 4.65
C ILE A 219 -3.90 -21.81 3.87
N VAL A 220 -2.57 -21.94 3.97
CA VAL A 220 -1.65 -21.06 3.24
C VAL A 220 -1.80 -21.25 1.73
N ASP A 221 -2.01 -22.48 1.28
CA ASP A 221 -2.16 -22.78 -0.15
C ASP A 221 -3.48 -22.23 -0.71
N GLU A 222 -4.57 -22.38 0.04
CA GLU A 222 -5.89 -21.79 -0.26
C GLU A 222 -5.81 -20.25 -0.34
N VAL A 223 -5.25 -19.60 0.67
CA VAL A 223 -5.07 -18.14 0.73
C VAL A 223 -4.18 -17.63 -0.40
N GLY A 224 -3.21 -18.45 -0.83
CA GLY A 224 -2.37 -18.12 -1.97
C GLY A 224 -3.08 -18.24 -3.31
N SER A 225 -4.07 -19.13 -3.44
CA SER A 225 -4.80 -19.41 -4.69
C SER A 225 -6.03 -18.55 -4.87
N GLU A 226 -6.76 -18.30 -3.80
CA GLU A 226 -7.96 -17.48 -3.84
C GLU A 226 -7.54 -16.00 -3.84
N LYS A 227 -8.04 -15.24 -4.83
CA LYS A 227 -7.99 -13.76 -4.79
C LYS A 227 -9.03 -13.27 -3.76
N ILE A 228 -8.89 -13.67 -2.50
CA ILE A 228 -9.81 -13.24 -1.46
C ILE A 228 -9.54 -11.77 -1.18
N ASP A 229 -10.59 -10.96 -1.31
CA ASP A 229 -10.54 -9.53 -1.03
C ASP A 229 -10.67 -9.32 0.49
N PHE A 230 -9.54 -9.30 1.19
CA PHE A 230 -9.50 -9.30 2.66
C PHE A 230 -10.18 -8.08 3.30
N GLN A 231 -10.27 -6.94 2.60
CA GLN A 231 -11.04 -5.79 3.07
C GLN A 231 -12.50 -6.17 3.36
N ARG A 232 -13.05 -7.13 2.59
CA ARG A 232 -14.38 -7.69 2.81
C ARG A 232 -14.46 -8.56 4.05
N LEU A 233 -13.45 -9.42 4.27
CA LEU A 233 -13.41 -10.30 5.44
C LEU A 233 -13.22 -9.52 6.75
N GLU A 234 -12.34 -8.52 6.76
CA GLU A 234 -12.14 -7.63 7.91
C GLU A 234 -13.41 -6.82 8.22
N TYR A 235 -14.11 -6.35 7.18
CA TYR A 235 -15.41 -5.70 7.35
C TYR A 235 -16.42 -6.63 8.01
N ILE A 236 -16.55 -7.88 7.56
CA ILE A 236 -17.47 -8.85 8.19
C ILE A 236 -17.07 -9.11 9.64
N SER A 237 -15.78 -9.16 9.96
CA SER A 237 -15.32 -9.37 11.33
C SER A 237 -15.69 -8.24 12.29
N THR A 238 -15.85 -7.02 11.76
CA THR A 238 -16.12 -5.78 12.52
C THR A 238 -17.55 -5.27 12.29
N CYS A 239 -18.38 -6.00 11.54
CA CYS A 239 -19.67 -5.49 11.08
C CYS A 239 -20.67 -5.36 12.24
N GLY A 240 -21.56 -4.37 12.13
CA GLY A 240 -22.64 -4.19 13.10
C GLY A 240 -23.68 -5.32 13.02
N PRO A 241 -24.49 -5.52 14.08
CA PRO A 241 -25.43 -6.64 14.17
C PRO A 241 -26.47 -6.68 13.05
N CYS A 242 -26.94 -5.53 12.58
CA CYS A 242 -27.89 -5.44 11.46
C CYS A 242 -27.26 -5.95 10.14
N HIS A 243 -25.99 -5.63 9.91
CA HIS A 243 -25.23 -6.07 8.73
C HIS A 243 -25.02 -7.59 8.78
N LEU A 244 -24.65 -8.13 9.94
CA LEU A 244 -24.49 -9.58 10.13
C LEU A 244 -25.81 -10.35 9.97
N LEU A 245 -26.92 -9.81 10.49
CA LEU A 245 -28.25 -10.39 10.32
C LEU A 245 -28.67 -10.46 8.85
N ALA A 246 -28.42 -9.40 8.09
CA ALA A 246 -28.70 -9.35 6.66
C ALA A 246 -27.87 -10.42 5.91
N LEU A 247 -26.56 -10.49 6.17
CA LEU A 247 -25.66 -11.48 5.57
C LEU A 247 -26.06 -12.93 5.91
N LYS A 248 -26.38 -13.23 7.18
CA LYS A 248 -26.88 -14.54 7.60
C LYS A 248 -28.21 -14.91 6.92
N SER A 249 -29.11 -13.94 6.78
CA SER A 249 -30.41 -14.17 6.14
C SER A 249 -30.25 -14.54 4.66
N ILE A 250 -29.34 -13.86 3.96
CA ILE A 250 -29.03 -14.17 2.56
C ILE A 250 -28.44 -15.58 2.45
N LEU A 251 -27.48 -15.92 3.32
CA LEU A 251 -26.85 -17.25 3.33
C LEU A 251 -27.84 -18.38 3.64
N ILE A 252 -28.84 -18.14 4.49
CA ILE A 252 -29.90 -19.12 4.77
C ILE A 252 -30.82 -19.31 3.56
N GLU A 253 -31.21 -18.23 2.87
CA GLU A 253 -32.03 -18.32 1.66
C GLU A 253 -31.29 -19.00 0.51
N GLU A 254 -29.97 -18.78 0.37
CA GLU A 254 -29.11 -19.46 -0.59
C GLU A 254 -29.05 -20.97 -0.35
N ASN A 255 -28.96 -21.42 0.91
CA ASN A 255 -28.93 -22.86 1.21
C ASN A 255 -30.30 -23.55 1.07
N LEU A 256 -31.39 -22.79 1.12
CA LEU A 256 -32.76 -23.31 1.07
C LEU A 256 -33.33 -23.37 -0.35
N LYS A 257 -32.86 -22.50 -1.24
CA LYS A 257 -33.25 -22.50 -2.65
C LYS A 257 -32.07 -22.96 -3.48
N GLU A 258 -32.24 -24.08 -4.19
CA GLU A 258 -31.31 -24.49 -5.26
C GLU A 258 -31.33 -23.53 -6.47
N GLU A 259 -32.18 -22.49 -6.44
CA GLU A 259 -32.23 -21.44 -7.45
C GLU A 259 -31.25 -20.30 -7.13
N GLU A 260 -30.51 -19.85 -8.15
CA GLU A 260 -29.53 -18.76 -8.07
C GLU A 260 -30.16 -17.39 -7.69
N ASP A 261 -31.49 -17.25 -7.77
CA ASP A 261 -32.18 -15.96 -7.65
C ASP A 261 -32.77 -15.69 -6.25
N ILE A 262 -31.98 -15.06 -5.37
CA ILE A 262 -32.47 -14.60 -4.05
C ILE A 262 -33.16 -13.23 -4.18
N LYS A 263 -34.46 -13.19 -3.88
CA LYS A 263 -35.27 -11.95 -3.86
C LYS A 263 -35.16 -11.19 -2.55
N LEU A 264 -35.13 -9.86 -2.62
CA LEU A 264 -35.10 -8.97 -1.45
C LEU A 264 -36.25 -9.23 -0.46
N VAL A 265 -37.47 -9.50 -0.94
CA VAL A 265 -38.64 -9.84 -0.10
C VAL A 265 -38.41 -11.05 0.80
N ALA A 266 -37.69 -12.06 0.30
CA ALA A 266 -37.39 -13.26 1.08
C ALA A 266 -36.44 -12.93 2.23
N ILE A 267 -35.42 -12.10 1.96
CA ILE A 267 -34.47 -11.61 2.96
C ILE A 267 -35.21 -10.80 4.04
N PHE A 268 -36.12 -9.90 3.66
CA PHE A 268 -36.96 -9.14 4.61
C PHE A 268 -37.79 -10.04 5.53
N LYS A 269 -38.44 -11.06 4.99
CA LYS A 269 -39.21 -12.02 5.78
C LYS A 269 -38.30 -12.80 6.73
N ARG A 270 -37.11 -13.20 6.27
CA ARG A 270 -36.14 -13.97 7.04
C ARG A 270 -35.53 -13.16 8.18
N ILE A 271 -35.13 -11.91 7.95
CA ILE A 271 -34.61 -11.01 8.99
C ILE A 271 -35.67 -10.86 10.10
N ASN A 272 -36.92 -10.57 9.73
CA ASN A 272 -38.01 -10.45 10.70
C ASN A 272 -38.30 -11.76 11.46
N TYR A 273 -38.15 -12.91 10.79
CA TYR A 273 -38.28 -14.21 11.44
C TYR A 273 -37.16 -14.48 12.45
N LEU A 274 -35.91 -14.18 12.09
CA LEU A 274 -34.75 -14.35 12.97
C LEU A 274 -34.84 -13.44 14.20
N ILE A 275 -35.27 -12.19 14.03
CA ILE A 275 -35.45 -11.23 15.15
C ILE A 275 -36.57 -11.71 16.09
N ARG A 276 -37.66 -12.29 15.56
CA ARG A 276 -38.76 -12.83 16.36
C ARG A 276 -38.39 -14.07 17.16
N ASN A 277 -37.52 -14.92 16.61
CA ASN A 277 -37.08 -16.16 17.24
C ASN A 277 -35.87 -15.99 18.17
N SER A 278 -35.12 -14.91 18.02
CA SER A 278 -33.97 -14.61 18.88
C SER A 278 -34.48 -14.03 20.20
N ALA A 279 -34.12 -14.66 21.33
CA ALA A 279 -34.76 -14.53 22.64
C ALA A 279 -34.50 -13.21 23.40
N VAL A 280 -34.38 -12.08 22.71
CA VAL A 280 -34.40 -10.76 23.35
C VAL A 280 -35.83 -10.25 23.34
N LEU A 281 -36.50 -10.40 24.49
CA LEU A 281 -37.69 -9.66 24.88
C LEU A 281 -37.50 -8.17 24.55
N GLY A 282 -38.11 -7.69 23.47
CA GLY A 282 -38.22 -6.26 23.17
C GLY A 282 -37.53 -5.76 21.88
N ALA A 283 -36.96 -6.61 21.03
CA ALA A 283 -36.42 -6.14 19.75
C ALA A 283 -37.55 -5.67 18.80
N ARG A 284 -37.60 -4.36 18.51
CA ARG A 284 -38.52 -3.77 17.53
C ARG A 284 -38.26 -4.40 16.16
N PRO A 285 -39.30 -4.77 15.38
CA PRO A 285 -39.09 -5.15 13.98
C PRO A 285 -38.39 -4.00 13.26
N LEU A 286 -37.27 -4.29 12.59
CA LEU A 286 -36.53 -3.31 11.80
C LEU A 286 -37.45 -2.72 10.73
N CYS A 287 -37.44 -1.40 10.60
CA CYS A 287 -38.22 -0.72 9.56
C CYS A 287 -37.68 -1.07 8.18
N SER A 288 -38.56 -1.05 7.16
CA SER A 288 -38.17 -1.35 5.78
C SER A 288 -37.01 -0.48 5.27
N GLU A 289 -36.91 0.76 5.77
CA GLU A 289 -35.83 1.70 5.45
C GLU A 289 -34.49 1.34 6.10
N GLU A 290 -34.47 0.77 7.31
CA GLU A 290 -33.23 0.42 8.01
C GLU A 290 -32.55 -0.80 7.38
N ILE A 291 -33.34 -1.79 6.98
CA ILE A 291 -32.86 -2.96 6.24
C ILE A 291 -32.37 -2.53 4.85
N LEU A 292 -33.07 -1.58 4.21
CA LEU A 292 -32.62 -1.04 2.93
C LEU A 292 -31.25 -0.37 3.04
N ARG A 293 -31.08 0.53 4.00
CA ARG A 293 -29.78 1.18 4.24
C ARG A 293 -28.68 0.15 4.48
N THR A 294 -28.96 -0.86 5.30
CA THR A 294 -28.02 -1.95 5.56
C THR A 294 -27.65 -2.71 4.28
N VAL A 295 -28.62 -3.02 3.42
CA VAL A 295 -28.37 -3.76 2.16
C VAL A 295 -27.63 -2.89 1.13
N ASP A 296 -27.97 -1.61 1.04
CA ASP A 296 -27.25 -0.65 0.19
C ASP A 296 -25.82 -0.41 0.69
N ASP A 297 -25.61 -0.35 2.02
CA ASP A 297 -24.29 -0.24 2.65
C ASP A 297 -23.45 -1.51 2.36
N LEU A 298 -24.03 -2.71 2.46
CA LEU A 298 -23.36 -3.96 2.09
C LEU A 298 -23.00 -4.03 0.59
N ALA A 299 -23.84 -3.47 -0.27
CA ALA A 299 -23.55 -3.37 -1.70
C ALA A 299 -22.48 -2.31 -2.01
N ALA A 300 -22.46 -1.19 -1.28
CA ALA A 300 -21.42 -0.17 -1.35
C ALA A 300 -20.06 -0.71 -0.88
N CYS A 301 -20.05 -1.54 0.17
CA CYS A 301 -18.88 -2.30 0.60
C CYS A 301 -18.48 -3.41 -0.38
N GLY A 302 -19.29 -3.65 -1.42
CA GLY A 302 -19.01 -4.63 -2.47
C GLY A 302 -19.07 -6.08 -2.00
N LEU A 303 -19.77 -6.37 -0.90
CA LEU A 303 -20.02 -7.73 -0.40
C LEU A 303 -21.13 -8.41 -1.20
N ILE A 304 -22.08 -7.61 -1.67
CA ILE A 304 -23.30 -8.04 -2.33
C ILE A 304 -23.45 -7.28 -3.65
N TYR A 305 -23.93 -7.94 -4.68
CA TYR A 305 -24.44 -7.33 -5.89
C TYR A 305 -25.96 -7.18 -5.81
N LEU A 306 -26.45 -5.96 -6.04
CA LEU A 306 -27.87 -5.64 -6.14
C LEU A 306 -28.24 -5.28 -7.58
N GLU A 307 -29.20 -6.01 -8.14
CA GLU A 307 -29.74 -5.72 -9.47
C GLU A 307 -30.50 -4.38 -9.45
N LYS A 308 -30.07 -3.42 -10.29
CA LYS A 308 -30.61 -2.05 -10.30
C LYS A 308 -31.90 -1.88 -11.11
N GLU A 309 -32.23 -2.84 -11.98
CA GLU A 309 -33.22 -2.65 -13.05
C GLU A 309 -34.68 -3.01 -12.66
N LYS A 310 -34.92 -3.60 -11.47
CA LYS A 310 -36.24 -4.11 -11.06
C LYS A 310 -36.91 -3.32 -9.93
N PRO A 311 -38.25 -3.35 -9.83
CA PRO A 311 -38.99 -2.79 -8.70
C PRO A 311 -38.51 -3.40 -7.38
N PHE A 312 -38.47 -2.56 -6.34
CA PHE A 312 -37.78 -2.76 -5.06
C PHE A 312 -37.91 -4.15 -4.42
N LEU A 313 -39.10 -4.76 -4.50
CA LEU A 313 -39.41 -6.04 -3.87
C LEU A 313 -38.93 -7.26 -4.69
N ASP A 314 -38.68 -7.08 -5.98
CA ASP A 314 -38.18 -8.12 -6.90
C ASP A 314 -36.70 -7.95 -7.26
N LYS A 315 -35.99 -7.03 -6.58
CA LYS A 315 -34.54 -6.91 -6.73
C LYS A 315 -33.85 -8.21 -6.31
N ARG A 316 -32.93 -8.66 -7.15
CA ARG A 316 -32.12 -9.85 -6.91
C ARG A 316 -30.82 -9.48 -6.21
N VAL A 317 -30.38 -10.37 -5.33
CA VAL A 317 -29.25 -10.20 -4.42
C VAL A 317 -28.31 -11.38 -4.61
N TYR A 318 -27.04 -11.09 -4.92
CA TYR A 318 -26.01 -12.13 -5.08
C TYR A 318 -24.78 -11.78 -4.23
N PHE A 319 -24.11 -12.79 -3.66
CA PHE A 319 -22.79 -12.57 -3.08
C PHE A 319 -21.77 -12.31 -4.19
N LYS A 320 -20.96 -11.26 -4.04
CA LYS A 320 -19.90 -10.94 -5.00
C LYS A 320 -18.69 -11.85 -4.83
N ASP A 321 -18.51 -12.40 -3.63
CA ASP A 321 -17.43 -13.32 -3.29
C ASP A 321 -18.01 -14.71 -2.98
N PRO A 322 -17.75 -15.74 -3.80
CA PRO A 322 -18.26 -17.08 -3.59
C PRO A 322 -17.38 -17.91 -2.63
N SER A 323 -16.30 -17.34 -2.08
CA SER A 323 -15.30 -18.09 -1.29
C SER A 323 -15.93 -18.75 -0.07
N ASP A 324 -15.62 -20.04 0.16
CA ASP A 324 -16.19 -20.79 1.30
C ASP A 324 -15.74 -20.21 2.66
N VAL A 325 -14.56 -19.58 2.70
CA VAL A 325 -14.06 -18.84 3.87
C VAL A 325 -15.00 -17.69 4.27
N PHE A 326 -15.59 -17.00 3.28
CA PHE A 326 -16.54 -15.91 3.50
C PHE A 326 -17.85 -16.42 4.11
N ARG A 327 -18.33 -17.56 3.61
CA ARG A 327 -19.55 -18.23 4.11
C ARG A 327 -19.36 -18.76 5.52
N ASP A 328 -18.21 -19.37 5.80
CA ASP A 328 -17.86 -19.87 7.14
C ASP A 328 -17.69 -18.75 8.16
N LEU A 329 -17.13 -17.60 7.74
CA LEU A 329 -17.03 -16.41 8.59
C LEU A 329 -18.41 -15.93 9.05
N ILE A 330 -19.36 -15.80 8.13
CA ILE A 330 -20.74 -15.37 8.44
C ILE A 330 -21.42 -16.36 9.38
N LYS A 331 -21.20 -17.67 9.21
CA LYS A 331 -21.74 -18.72 10.09
C LYS A 331 -21.11 -18.69 11.49
N SER A 332 -19.79 -18.46 11.57
CA SER A 332 -19.02 -18.53 12.82
C SER A 332 -19.24 -17.36 13.77
N GLN A 333 -19.59 -16.18 13.22
CA GLN A 333 -19.87 -14.98 14.00
C GLN A 333 -21.17 -15.15 14.81
N ARG A 334 -21.07 -15.10 16.13
CA ARG A 334 -22.27 -15.10 17.01
C ARG A 334 -23.01 -13.79 16.83
N LEU A 335 -24.33 -13.88 16.68
CA LEU A 335 -25.15 -12.69 16.81
C LEU A 335 -25.04 -12.21 18.27
N PRO A 336 -25.18 -10.92 18.59
CA PRO A 336 -25.34 -10.47 19.98
C PRO A 336 -26.63 -10.98 20.65
N VAL A 337 -27.27 -11.99 20.05
CA VAL A 337 -28.51 -12.63 20.44
C VAL A 337 -28.32 -14.14 20.72
N ASP A 338 -27.06 -14.62 20.71
CA ASP A 338 -26.64 -16.00 21.06
C ASP A 338 -26.01 -16.10 22.45
#